data_AF-A0A643CMH5-F1
#
_entry.id   AF-A0A643CMH5-F1
#
_cell.length_a   1.000
_cell.length_b   1.000
_cell.length_c   1.000
_cell.angle_alpha   90.00
_cell.angle_beta   90.00
_cell.angle_gamma   90.00
#
_symmetry.space_group_name_H-M   'P 1'
#
loop_
_entity.id
_entity.type
_entity.pdbx_description
1 polymer ?
#
loop_
_entity_poly.entity_id
_entity_poly.type
_entity_poly.pdbx_seq_one_letter_code
_entity_poly.pdbx_strand_id
1 'polypeptide(L)'
;MKKIAKVILSVLTTACLLALCLVVGTVYAVTVPVYFLCALVLGSFAGCVALTKSAIAWARDSVGLPHNKEVVFRVEQDSPNGIKLDDIASGRCRKYKGVDLRDALREYAFIDQGKGKYVFPAKNPVCFVSNSGQHFLGHLDTIYPVRLPTARPAHLFPPKKAMFPCCIGGRRNNSVDDRRFVHEFVLKTNFIVTGPRTNDVRLQYVGGSGQNFSRVRLITPSVVMSKTKGMTPIRLALLSPYVVPSNSNSVFLRRYIALARAGVDEDGRVSNAFEKDMRANMRQFTHISAYERGALSPEDMAFMRFSMNVLRSAADDRSSECSVAALEQHSRHMLLLLGLSQGEEAMFKPLTEAGKVWLMSEFIHSPSFQDAMISAAMASMASSVDKGRVSREDVLRCMPYLCKQIPGFCEAIYTIVRAAKYNNGVCEEGNLGGLPLYNIARALNRHGVQLPDIDEDSAFAGMNDRARGEFETFVEQISRACRPPDADDMNSMCGTGRRVLQDRRCSDAIACLIARRISYLCDSRRKPVDSLCTPATSDEFITNYIRDDPVSRGHVPERWVGLKLADRQELAIASDVDTVVYKFPGLVCPPVPEAGTSLDSSEVTAVSAESRATRPAATGAAGV
;
A
#
# COMPACT_ATOMS: atom_id res chain seq x y z
N MET A 1 -4.32 -105.22 -11.70
CA MET A 1 -4.47 -104.26 -10.58
C MET A 1 -3.81 -102.89 -10.77
N LYS A 2 -2.62 -102.74 -11.39
CA LYS A 2 -1.93 -101.43 -11.51
C LYS A 2 -2.59 -100.38 -12.44
N LYS A 3 -3.32 -100.78 -13.49
CA LYS A 3 -3.98 -99.83 -14.42
C LYS A 3 -5.27 -99.21 -13.87
N ILE A 4 -6.06 -99.98 -13.10
CA ILE A 4 -7.33 -99.51 -12.51
C ILE A 4 -7.08 -98.48 -11.41
N ALA A 5 -6.10 -98.71 -10.53
CA ALA A 5 -5.72 -97.77 -9.48
C ALA A 5 -5.23 -96.41 -10.04
N LYS A 6 -4.53 -96.42 -11.19
CA LYS A 6 -4.03 -95.20 -11.85
C LYS A 6 -5.16 -94.37 -12.47
N VAL A 7 -6.17 -95.03 -13.03
CA VAL A 7 -7.37 -94.36 -13.56
C VAL A 7 -8.22 -93.79 -12.43
N ILE A 8 -8.43 -94.54 -11.34
CA ILE A 8 -9.18 -94.05 -10.17
C ILE A 8 -8.46 -92.85 -9.52
N LEU A 9 -7.14 -92.93 -9.35
CA LEU A 9 -6.36 -91.82 -8.80
C LEU A 9 -6.39 -90.59 -9.73
N SER A 10 -6.34 -90.79 -11.05
CA SER A 10 -6.46 -89.72 -12.04
C SER A 10 -7.83 -89.05 -12.02
N VAL A 11 -8.91 -89.83 -11.86
CA VAL A 11 -10.29 -89.31 -11.78
C VAL A 11 -10.51 -88.57 -10.46
N LEU A 12 -9.98 -89.08 -9.36
CA LEU A 12 -10.05 -88.39 -8.06
C LEU A 12 -9.25 -87.09 -8.05
N THR A 13 -8.07 -87.05 -8.68
CA THR A 13 -7.27 -85.82 -8.78
C THR A 13 -7.93 -84.78 -9.68
N THR A 14 -8.52 -85.15 -10.82
CA THR A 14 -9.29 -84.20 -11.63
C THR A 14 -10.57 -83.73 -10.92
N ALA A 15 -11.27 -84.61 -10.20
CA ALA A 15 -12.44 -84.23 -9.40
C ALA A 15 -12.06 -83.26 -8.26
N CYS A 16 -10.96 -83.51 -7.55
CA CYS A 16 -10.45 -82.60 -6.53
C CYS A 16 -9.99 -81.26 -7.13
N LEU A 17 -9.32 -81.27 -8.28
CA LEU A 17 -8.92 -80.03 -8.98
C LEU A 17 -10.14 -79.22 -9.44
N LEU A 18 -11.19 -79.87 -9.96
CA LEU A 18 -12.43 -79.20 -10.34
C LEU A 18 -13.15 -78.63 -9.12
N ALA A 19 -13.20 -79.35 -8.01
CA ALA A 19 -13.75 -78.85 -6.75
C ALA A 19 -12.95 -77.66 -6.22
N LEU A 20 -11.62 -77.71 -6.30
CA LEU A 20 -10.74 -76.63 -5.87
C LEU A 20 -10.87 -75.40 -6.79
N CYS A 21 -11.02 -75.60 -8.10
CA CYS A 21 -11.33 -74.53 -9.05
C CYS A 21 -12.71 -73.90 -8.81
N LEU A 22 -13.71 -74.69 -8.41
CA LEU A 22 -15.03 -74.17 -8.04
C LEU A 22 -14.99 -73.38 -6.72
N VAL A 23 -14.27 -73.87 -5.72
CA VAL A 23 -14.08 -73.16 -4.43
C VAL A 23 -13.28 -71.88 -4.64
N VAL A 24 -12.16 -71.91 -5.40
CA VAL A 24 -11.39 -70.71 -5.70
C VAL A 24 -12.19 -69.74 -6.58
N GLY A 25 -12.94 -70.25 -7.56
CA GLY A 25 -13.81 -69.45 -8.43
C GLY A 25 -14.95 -68.77 -7.66
N THR A 26 -15.59 -69.48 -6.72
CA THR A 26 -16.64 -68.91 -5.85
C THR A 26 -16.07 -67.91 -4.85
N VAL A 27 -14.92 -68.20 -4.24
CA VAL A 27 -14.23 -67.26 -3.36
C VAL A 27 -13.85 -65.99 -4.14
N TYR A 28 -13.32 -66.10 -5.36
CA TYR A 28 -13.06 -64.93 -6.22
C TYR A 28 -14.34 -64.20 -6.64
N ALA A 29 -15.40 -64.93 -7.00
CA ALA A 29 -16.68 -64.35 -7.39
C ALA A 29 -17.38 -63.58 -6.25
N VAL A 30 -17.09 -63.92 -4.99
CA VAL A 30 -17.63 -63.21 -3.82
C VAL A 30 -16.68 -62.11 -3.34
N THR A 31 -15.37 -62.36 -3.31
CA THR A 31 -14.39 -61.41 -2.76
C THR A 31 -14.11 -60.25 -3.70
N VAL A 32 -14.09 -60.46 -5.02
CA VAL A 32 -13.82 -59.38 -6.00
C VAL A 32 -14.92 -58.33 -6.01
N PRO A 33 -16.23 -58.65 -6.02
CA PRO A 33 -17.29 -57.65 -5.93
C PRO A 33 -17.29 -56.90 -4.60
N VAL A 34 -16.99 -57.58 -3.49
CA VAL A 34 -16.87 -56.92 -2.17
C VAL A 34 -15.69 -55.95 -2.16
N TYR A 35 -14.52 -56.36 -2.69
CA TYR A 35 -13.35 -55.48 -2.79
C TYR A 35 -13.62 -54.30 -3.74
N PHE A 36 -14.31 -54.54 -4.86
CA PHE A 36 -14.73 -53.50 -5.80
C PHE A 36 -15.71 -52.52 -5.15
N LEU A 37 -16.72 -53.00 -4.43
CA LEU A 37 -17.67 -52.17 -3.67
C LEU A 37 -16.94 -51.34 -2.60
N CYS A 38 -16.03 -51.93 -1.83
CA CYS A 38 -15.23 -51.20 -0.86
C CYS A 38 -14.35 -50.13 -1.53
N ALA A 39 -13.71 -50.44 -2.67
CA ALA A 39 -12.93 -49.46 -3.43
C ALA A 39 -13.80 -48.32 -3.99
N LEU A 40 -15.03 -48.64 -4.41
CA LEU A 40 -16.00 -47.66 -4.93
C LEU A 40 -16.57 -46.78 -3.81
N VAL A 41 -16.80 -47.34 -2.61
CA VAL A 41 -17.19 -46.59 -1.41
C VAL A 41 -16.06 -45.68 -0.95
N LEU A 42 -14.81 -46.18 -0.89
CA LEU A 42 -13.65 -45.36 -0.53
C LEU A 42 -13.36 -44.28 -1.59
N GLY A 43 -13.51 -44.61 -2.87
CA GLY A 43 -13.35 -43.67 -3.99
C GLY A 43 -14.43 -42.59 -4.00
N SER A 44 -15.70 -42.95 -3.78
CA SER A 44 -16.81 -42.00 -3.68
C SER A 44 -16.70 -41.13 -2.42
N PHE A 45 -16.30 -41.69 -1.28
CA PHE A 45 -16.00 -40.92 -0.06
C PHE A 45 -14.86 -39.92 -0.27
N ALA A 46 -13.76 -40.33 -0.92
CA ALA A 46 -12.67 -39.44 -1.28
C ALA A 46 -13.12 -38.33 -2.25
N GLY A 47 -14.00 -38.66 -3.21
CA GLY A 47 -14.63 -37.71 -4.12
C GLY A 47 -15.51 -36.70 -3.39
N CYS A 48 -16.36 -37.17 -2.46
CA CYS A 48 -17.18 -36.32 -1.60
C CYS A 48 -16.30 -35.39 -0.76
N VAL A 49 -15.27 -35.89 -0.08
CA VAL A 49 -14.34 -35.06 0.72
C VAL A 49 -13.64 -34.00 -0.14
N ALA A 50 -13.28 -34.32 -1.38
CA ALA A 50 -12.70 -33.36 -2.31
C ALA A 50 -13.71 -32.26 -2.71
N LEU A 51 -14.95 -32.64 -3.02
CA LEU A 51 -16.05 -31.70 -3.30
C LEU A 51 -16.36 -30.82 -2.09
N THR A 52 -16.43 -31.38 -0.88
CA THR A 52 -16.66 -30.59 0.34
C THR A 52 -15.53 -29.60 0.59
N LYS A 53 -14.27 -29.99 0.38
CA LYS A 53 -13.12 -29.06 0.50
C LYS A 53 -13.17 -27.94 -0.53
N SER A 54 -13.58 -28.25 -1.77
CA SER A 54 -13.78 -27.25 -2.82
C SER A 54 -14.93 -26.31 -2.49
N ALA A 55 -16.04 -26.84 -1.97
CA ALA A 55 -17.20 -26.05 -1.54
C ALA A 55 -16.86 -25.17 -0.33
N ILE A 56 -16.11 -25.69 0.65
CA ILE A 56 -15.60 -24.90 1.79
C ILE A 56 -14.65 -23.81 1.29
N ALA A 57 -13.76 -24.11 0.35
CA ALA A 57 -12.88 -23.10 -0.23
C ALA A 57 -13.66 -22.00 -0.94
N TRP A 58 -14.62 -22.37 -1.79
CA TRP A 58 -15.49 -21.43 -2.48
C TRP A 58 -16.33 -20.60 -1.50
N ALA A 59 -16.91 -21.22 -0.48
CA ALA A 59 -17.63 -20.51 0.58
C ALA A 59 -16.73 -19.55 1.36
N ARG A 60 -15.49 -19.94 1.68
CA ARG A 60 -14.52 -19.04 2.34
C ARG A 60 -14.17 -17.84 1.47
N ASP A 61 -14.15 -18.01 0.16
CA ASP A 61 -13.85 -16.96 -0.82
C ASP A 61 -15.04 -16.01 -0.97
N SER A 62 -16.26 -16.55 -0.98
CA SER A 62 -17.51 -15.78 -0.98
C SER A 62 -17.76 -15.03 0.33
N VAL A 63 -17.25 -15.53 1.47
CA VAL A 63 -17.40 -14.92 2.81
C VAL A 63 -16.28 -13.90 3.11
N GLY A 64 -15.26 -13.78 2.25
CA GLY A 64 -14.21 -12.76 2.39
C GLY A 64 -13.24 -13.01 3.55
N LEU A 65 -12.97 -14.27 3.88
CA LEU A 65 -12.06 -14.61 4.99
C LEU A 65 -10.60 -14.24 4.67
N PRO A 66 -9.83 -13.75 5.69
CA PRO A 66 -8.43 -13.37 5.48
C PRO A 66 -7.55 -14.53 5.03
N HIS A 67 -6.72 -14.31 4.01
CA HIS A 67 -5.78 -15.30 3.48
C HIS A 67 -4.51 -14.63 2.91
N ASN A 68 -3.46 -15.42 2.69
CA ASN A 68 -2.21 -14.96 2.06
C ASN A 68 -2.48 -14.59 0.60
N LYS A 69 -2.06 -13.38 0.20
CA LYS A 69 -2.22 -12.91 -1.18
C LYS A 69 -1.18 -13.57 -2.09
N GLU A 70 -1.68 -14.17 -3.17
CA GLU A 70 -0.86 -14.67 -4.27
C GLU A 70 -1.33 -14.01 -5.58
N VAL A 71 -0.39 -13.67 -6.46
CA VAL A 71 -0.66 -13.11 -7.80
C VAL A 71 -0.19 -14.11 -8.84
N VAL A 72 -1.05 -14.44 -9.80
CA VAL A 72 -0.76 -15.48 -10.79
C VAL A 72 -0.75 -14.89 -12.18
N PHE A 73 0.39 -15.00 -12.84
CA PHE A 73 0.61 -14.65 -14.23
C PHE A 73 0.64 -15.92 -15.07
N ARG A 74 -0.26 -16.03 -16.05
CA ARG A 74 -0.24 -17.16 -16.98
C ARG A 74 0.65 -16.83 -18.16
N VAL A 75 1.66 -17.65 -18.43
CA VAL A 75 2.53 -17.48 -19.60
C VAL A 75 1.76 -17.83 -20.86
N GLU A 76 1.96 -17.05 -21.93
CA GLU A 76 1.36 -17.33 -23.22
C GLU A 76 1.85 -18.66 -23.80
N GLN A 77 0.92 -19.42 -24.39
CA GLN A 77 1.21 -20.73 -24.98
C GLN A 77 2.22 -20.66 -26.14
N ASP A 78 2.33 -19.51 -26.79
CA ASP A 78 3.22 -19.29 -27.92
C ASP A 78 4.70 -19.20 -27.49
N SER A 79 4.96 -18.90 -26.22
CA SER A 79 6.32 -18.75 -25.68
C SER A 79 6.42 -19.27 -24.23
N PRO A 80 6.20 -20.58 -24.00
CA PRO A 80 6.10 -21.17 -22.67
C PRO A 80 7.41 -21.12 -21.88
N ASN A 81 8.54 -21.16 -22.58
CA ASN A 81 9.88 -21.07 -21.98
C ASN A 81 10.38 -19.62 -21.82
N GLY A 82 9.57 -18.63 -22.21
CA GLY A 82 9.97 -17.23 -22.28
C GLY A 82 11.02 -16.96 -23.36
N ILE A 83 11.46 -15.71 -23.45
CA ILE A 83 12.42 -15.19 -24.43
C ILE A 83 13.66 -14.77 -23.67
N LYS A 84 14.81 -15.40 -23.98
CA LYS A 84 16.07 -15.10 -23.29
C LYS A 84 16.57 -13.72 -23.65
N LEU A 85 17.11 -13.00 -22.67
CA LEU A 85 17.69 -11.68 -22.84
C LEU A 85 18.88 -11.70 -23.82
N ASP A 86 19.69 -12.76 -23.79
CA ASP A 86 20.81 -12.96 -24.72
C ASP A 86 20.33 -13.11 -26.19
N ASP A 87 19.18 -13.72 -26.42
CA ASP A 87 18.61 -13.86 -27.78
C ASP A 87 18.09 -12.52 -28.32
N ILE A 88 17.63 -11.65 -27.44
CA ILE A 88 17.24 -10.27 -27.80
C ILE A 88 18.50 -9.43 -28.07
N ALA A 89 19.52 -9.54 -27.21
CA ALA A 89 20.76 -8.77 -27.32
C ALA A 89 21.58 -9.14 -28.57
N SER A 90 21.65 -10.43 -28.91
CA SER A 90 22.27 -10.93 -30.15
C SER A 90 21.42 -10.66 -31.40
N GLY A 91 20.19 -10.17 -31.24
CA GLY A 91 19.28 -9.87 -32.33
C GLY A 91 18.61 -11.09 -32.97
N ARG A 92 18.72 -12.28 -32.35
CA ARG A 92 18.02 -13.51 -32.76
C ARG A 92 16.51 -13.42 -32.57
N CYS A 93 16.05 -12.72 -31.54
CA CYS A 93 14.63 -12.46 -31.28
C CYS A 93 14.39 -10.98 -30.96
N ARG A 94 14.06 -10.18 -31.99
CA ARG A 94 13.88 -8.73 -31.85
C ARG A 94 12.45 -8.30 -31.52
N LYS A 95 11.45 -9.08 -31.94
CA LYS A 95 10.05 -8.75 -31.80
C LYS A 95 9.23 -9.94 -31.29
N TYR A 96 8.21 -9.65 -30.49
CA TYR A 96 7.17 -10.60 -30.10
C TYR A 96 5.79 -10.01 -30.42
N LYS A 97 5.02 -10.66 -31.29
CA LYS A 97 3.69 -10.17 -31.73
C LYS A 97 3.67 -8.69 -32.13
N GLY A 98 4.71 -8.25 -32.84
CA GLY A 98 4.87 -6.86 -33.29
C GLY A 98 5.51 -5.90 -32.28
N VAL A 99 5.66 -6.29 -31.01
CA VAL A 99 6.31 -5.49 -29.96
C VAL A 99 7.83 -5.64 -30.04
N ASP A 100 8.59 -4.53 -30.12
CA ASP A 100 10.06 -4.54 -30.07
C ASP A 100 10.56 -4.80 -28.64
N LEU A 101 11.34 -5.85 -28.43
CA LEU A 101 11.81 -6.27 -27.12
C LEU A 101 13.11 -5.59 -26.68
N ARG A 102 13.80 -4.88 -27.57
CA ARG A 102 15.10 -4.27 -27.28
C ARG A 102 15.02 -3.15 -26.25
N ASP A 103 13.88 -2.46 -26.19
CA ASP A 103 13.64 -1.41 -25.19
C ASP A 103 13.58 -2.01 -23.78
N ALA A 104 13.05 -3.23 -23.63
CA ALA A 104 13.01 -3.91 -22.33
C ALA A 104 14.41 -4.26 -21.80
N LEU A 105 15.36 -4.62 -22.68
CA LEU A 105 16.76 -4.83 -22.31
C LEU A 105 17.43 -3.55 -21.82
N ARG A 106 17.21 -2.43 -22.52
CA ARG A 106 17.87 -1.15 -22.25
C ARG A 106 17.41 -0.53 -20.94
N GLU A 107 16.10 -0.63 -20.65
CA GLU A 107 15.50 0.09 -19.53
C GLU A 107 15.40 -0.72 -18.25
N TYR A 108 15.12 -2.02 -18.36
CA TYR A 108 14.69 -2.83 -17.20
C TYR A 108 15.66 -3.96 -16.83
N ALA A 109 16.58 -4.34 -17.72
CA ALA A 109 17.63 -5.31 -17.42
C ALA A 109 18.95 -4.61 -17.10
N PHE A 110 19.83 -5.28 -16.33
CA PHE A 110 21.19 -4.83 -16.07
C PHE A 110 22.20 -5.90 -16.46
N ILE A 111 23.44 -5.48 -16.71
CA ILE A 111 24.53 -6.40 -17.02
C ILE A 111 25.13 -6.91 -15.70
N ASP A 112 25.04 -8.22 -15.47
CA ASP A 112 25.79 -8.88 -14.41
C ASP A 112 27.28 -8.87 -14.79
N GLN A 113 28.06 -8.00 -14.14
CA GLN A 113 29.48 -7.81 -14.42
C GLN A 113 30.31 -9.08 -14.23
N GLY A 114 29.88 -10.01 -13.37
CA GLY A 114 30.59 -11.27 -13.14
C GLY A 114 30.39 -12.31 -14.25
N LYS A 115 29.30 -12.20 -15.01
CA LYS A 115 28.92 -13.18 -16.06
C LYS A 115 28.83 -12.59 -17.46
N GLY A 116 28.88 -11.27 -17.60
CA GLY A 116 28.71 -10.56 -18.87
C GLY A 116 27.32 -10.72 -19.50
N LYS A 117 26.29 -11.02 -18.71
CA LYS A 117 24.93 -11.33 -19.20
C LYS A 117 23.91 -10.32 -18.72
N TYR A 118 22.91 -10.07 -19.58
CA TYR A 118 21.74 -9.29 -19.19
C TYR A 118 20.86 -10.11 -18.25
N VAL A 119 20.48 -9.52 -17.12
CA VAL A 119 19.60 -10.14 -16.13
C VAL A 119 18.62 -9.11 -15.55
N PHE A 120 17.42 -9.57 -15.27
CA PHE A 120 16.50 -8.94 -14.35
C PHE A 120 16.88 -9.27 -12.90
N PRO A 121 16.44 -8.44 -11.94
CA PRO A 121 16.70 -8.67 -10.53
C PRO A 121 16.08 -9.99 -10.07
N ALA A 122 16.90 -10.91 -9.56
CA ALA A 122 16.46 -12.26 -9.20
C ALA A 122 15.32 -12.31 -8.17
N LYS A 123 15.23 -11.30 -7.29
CA LYS A 123 14.28 -11.29 -6.16
C LYS A 123 13.02 -10.46 -6.38
N ASN A 124 13.00 -9.57 -7.38
CA ASN A 124 11.87 -8.68 -7.63
C ASN A 124 11.52 -8.73 -9.13
N PRO A 125 10.51 -9.51 -9.52
CA PRO A 125 10.12 -9.61 -10.93
C PRO A 125 9.63 -8.26 -11.44
N VAL A 126 10.03 -7.90 -12.65
CA VAL A 126 9.69 -6.61 -13.26
C VAL A 126 8.48 -6.82 -14.17
N CYS A 127 7.36 -6.18 -13.88
CA CYS A 127 6.19 -6.19 -14.74
C CYS A 127 6.18 -4.93 -15.62
N PHE A 128 5.97 -5.11 -16.91
CA PHE A 128 5.85 -4.03 -17.88
C PHE A 128 4.78 -4.35 -18.91
N VAL A 129 4.16 -3.29 -19.42
CA VAL A 129 3.06 -3.34 -20.39
C VAL A 129 3.51 -2.61 -21.64
N SER A 130 3.31 -3.25 -22.79
CA SER A 130 3.60 -2.63 -24.08
C SER A 130 2.52 -1.64 -24.51
N ASN A 131 2.81 -0.79 -25.48
CA ASN A 131 1.84 0.14 -26.08
C ASN A 131 0.61 -0.56 -26.69
N SER A 132 0.74 -1.82 -27.10
CA SER A 132 -0.38 -2.63 -27.60
C SER A 132 -1.20 -3.30 -26.49
N GLY A 133 -0.87 -3.05 -25.21
CA GLY A 133 -1.52 -3.68 -24.06
C GLY A 133 -1.02 -5.09 -23.74
N GLN A 134 -0.02 -5.62 -24.45
CA GLN A 134 0.59 -6.91 -24.10
C GLN A 134 1.40 -6.77 -22.81
N HIS A 135 1.19 -7.71 -21.87
CA HIS A 135 1.88 -7.73 -20.58
C HIS A 135 3.08 -8.68 -20.61
N PHE A 136 4.14 -8.28 -19.93
CA PHE A 136 5.37 -9.03 -19.82
C PHE A 136 5.86 -9.06 -18.38
N LEU A 137 6.50 -10.17 -18.02
CA LEU A 137 7.16 -10.37 -16.74
C LEU A 137 8.64 -10.69 -16.99
N GLY A 138 9.54 -9.81 -16.55
CA GLY A 138 10.97 -10.05 -16.54
C GLY A 138 11.39 -10.78 -15.27
N HIS A 139 12.03 -11.94 -15.42
CA HIS A 139 12.56 -12.72 -14.31
C HIS A 139 13.88 -13.39 -14.71
N LEU A 140 14.95 -13.14 -13.93
CA LEU A 140 16.30 -13.62 -14.22
C LEU A 140 16.75 -13.24 -15.64
N ASP A 141 17.25 -14.17 -16.45
CA ASP A 141 17.74 -13.93 -17.80
C ASP A 141 16.63 -14.01 -18.88
N THR A 142 15.35 -14.00 -18.49
CA THR A 142 14.24 -14.32 -19.39
C THR A 142 13.05 -13.34 -19.25
N ILE A 143 12.44 -13.00 -20.40
CA ILE A 143 11.17 -12.25 -20.49
C ILE A 143 10.04 -13.22 -20.81
N TYR A 144 8.98 -13.19 -20.01
CA TYR A 144 7.79 -14.01 -20.22
C TYR A 144 6.62 -13.14 -20.70
N PRO A 145 6.05 -13.38 -21.89
CA PRO A 145 4.77 -12.81 -22.25
C PRO A 145 3.69 -13.46 -21.38
N VAL A 146 2.89 -12.65 -20.68
CA VAL A 146 1.93 -13.12 -19.68
C VAL A 146 0.54 -12.54 -19.91
N ARG A 147 -0.48 -13.25 -19.42
CA ARG A 147 -1.87 -12.78 -19.34
C ARG A 147 -2.26 -12.63 -17.89
N LEU A 148 -2.90 -11.50 -17.56
CA LEU A 148 -3.53 -11.27 -16.27
C LEU A 148 -4.94 -11.88 -16.27
N PRO A 149 -5.28 -12.76 -15.33
CA PRO A 149 -6.64 -13.26 -15.17
C PRO A 149 -7.53 -12.15 -14.62
N THR A 150 -8.54 -11.71 -15.37
CA THR A 150 -9.39 -10.59 -14.97
C THR A 150 -10.69 -10.99 -14.25
N ALA A 151 -11.00 -12.28 -14.06
CA ALA A 151 -12.27 -12.65 -13.41
C ALA A 151 -12.37 -14.05 -12.78
N ARG A 152 -11.29 -14.83 -12.66
CA ARG A 152 -11.37 -16.19 -12.08
C ARG A 152 -10.28 -16.44 -11.04
N PRO A 153 -10.59 -17.15 -9.94
CA PRO A 153 -9.56 -17.71 -9.08
C PRO A 153 -8.62 -18.57 -9.95
N ALA A 154 -7.33 -18.26 -9.96
CA ALA A 154 -6.34 -19.11 -10.61
C ALA A 154 -6.42 -20.51 -9.98
N HIS A 155 -5.98 -21.53 -10.72
CA HIS A 155 -6.07 -22.95 -10.38
C HIS A 155 -5.17 -23.37 -9.20
N LEU A 156 -5.04 -22.51 -8.17
CA LEU A 156 -4.24 -22.71 -6.95
C LEU A 156 -4.88 -23.66 -5.94
N PHE A 157 -6.09 -24.12 -6.21
CA PHE A 157 -6.34 -25.53 -5.95
C PHE A 157 -5.91 -26.25 -7.20
N PRO A 158 -4.79 -27.03 -7.20
CA PRO A 158 -4.72 -28.06 -8.21
C PRO A 158 -6.08 -28.77 -8.13
N PRO A 159 -6.74 -29.10 -9.25
CA PRO A 159 -7.62 -30.25 -9.19
C PRO A 159 -6.67 -31.35 -8.73
N LYS A 160 -6.58 -31.59 -7.41
CA LYS A 160 -6.02 -32.80 -6.84
C LYS A 160 -6.79 -33.83 -7.62
N LYS A 161 -6.07 -34.41 -8.59
CA LYS A 161 -6.57 -35.19 -9.72
C LYS A 161 -8.06 -35.46 -9.56
N ALA A 162 -8.89 -35.02 -10.50
CA ALA A 162 -10.00 -35.89 -10.87
C ALA A 162 -9.35 -37.18 -11.38
N MET A 163 -8.89 -38.02 -10.44
CA MET A 163 -8.49 -39.37 -10.67
C MET A 163 -9.83 -40.03 -10.87
N PHE A 164 -10.36 -39.90 -12.09
CA PHE A 164 -11.36 -40.84 -12.56
C PHE A 164 -10.75 -42.22 -12.32
N PRO A 165 -11.30 -43.03 -11.41
CA PRO A 165 -10.73 -44.32 -11.08
C PRO A 165 -11.18 -45.34 -12.13
N CYS A 166 -10.87 -45.10 -13.41
CA CYS A 166 -11.18 -46.02 -14.50
C CYS A 166 -10.12 -45.99 -15.61
N CYS A 167 -8.83 -45.79 -15.29
CA CYS A 167 -7.74 -46.04 -16.24
C CYS A 167 -6.56 -46.69 -15.52
N ILE A 168 -6.68 -47.98 -15.17
CA ILE A 168 -5.50 -48.81 -14.92
C ILE A 168 -4.98 -49.21 -16.30
N GLY A 169 -3.95 -48.51 -16.79
CA GLY A 169 -3.32 -48.84 -18.06
C GLY A 169 -2.22 -47.87 -18.45
N GLY A 170 -0.97 -48.28 -18.25
CA GLY A 170 0.17 -47.80 -19.04
C GLY A 170 0.84 -46.50 -18.60
N ARG A 171 1.76 -46.58 -17.63
CA ARG A 171 2.95 -45.72 -17.65
C ARG A 171 3.80 -46.12 -18.86
N ARG A 172 3.75 -45.36 -19.94
CA ARG A 172 4.81 -45.33 -20.97
C ARG A 172 5.49 -43.97 -20.92
N ASN A 173 6.82 -44.03 -20.75
CA ASN A 173 7.74 -42.94 -21.01
C ASN A 173 7.62 -42.54 -22.50
N ASN A 174 6.81 -41.53 -22.78
CA ASN A 174 6.94 -40.77 -24.02
C ASN A 174 7.50 -39.40 -23.63
N SER A 175 8.56 -38.97 -24.30
CA SER A 175 9.03 -37.58 -24.29
C SER A 175 7.87 -36.66 -24.67
N VAL A 176 7.27 -36.03 -23.67
CA VAL A 176 6.06 -35.22 -23.83
C VAL A 176 6.45 -33.91 -24.48
N ASP A 177 5.85 -33.64 -25.63
CA ASP A 177 5.85 -32.35 -26.30
C ASP A 177 5.49 -31.24 -25.29
N ASP A 178 6.46 -30.38 -24.97
CA ASP A 178 6.36 -29.32 -23.93
C ASP A 178 5.23 -28.29 -24.23
N ARG A 179 4.68 -28.34 -25.45
CA ARG A 179 3.54 -27.54 -25.93
C ARG A 179 2.22 -27.82 -25.22
N ARG A 180 2.11 -28.94 -24.48
CA ARG A 180 0.89 -29.29 -23.74
C ARG A 180 0.88 -28.75 -22.32
N PHE A 181 1.90 -28.03 -21.84
CA PHE A 181 1.94 -27.55 -20.46
C PHE A 181 1.55 -26.07 -20.33
N VAL A 182 0.65 -25.76 -19.39
CA VAL A 182 0.37 -24.38 -18.97
C VAL A 182 1.42 -23.98 -17.95
N HIS A 183 2.15 -22.92 -18.25
CA HIS A 183 3.16 -22.33 -17.37
C HIS A 183 2.53 -21.17 -16.60
N GLU A 184 2.64 -21.19 -15.27
CA GLU A 184 2.13 -20.14 -14.39
C GLU A 184 3.25 -19.61 -13.50
N PHE A 185 3.41 -18.29 -13.49
CA PHE A 185 4.26 -17.56 -12.54
C PHE A 185 3.41 -17.12 -11.35
N VAL A 186 3.72 -17.64 -10.17
CA VAL A 186 3.02 -17.30 -8.93
C VAL A 186 3.94 -16.43 -8.08
N LEU A 187 3.50 -15.20 -7.83
CA LEU A 187 4.10 -14.29 -6.87
C LEU A 187 3.45 -14.54 -5.52
N LYS A 188 4.18 -15.17 -4.61
CA LYS A 188 3.74 -15.36 -3.23
C LYS A 188 4.09 -14.11 -2.44
N THR A 189 3.09 -13.47 -1.87
CA THR A 189 3.29 -12.25 -1.09
C THR A 189 3.13 -12.51 0.40
N ASN A 190 3.78 -11.70 1.23
CA ASN A 190 3.61 -11.74 2.68
C ASN A 190 2.35 -11.03 3.19
N PHE A 191 1.46 -10.57 2.29
CA PHE A 191 0.29 -9.79 2.65
C PHE A 191 -0.92 -10.66 2.93
N ILE A 192 -1.71 -10.28 3.94
CA ILE A 192 -3.02 -10.88 4.20
C ILE A 192 -4.12 -9.98 3.62
N VAL A 193 -5.03 -10.52 2.83
CA VAL A 193 -6.14 -9.77 2.22
C VAL A 193 -7.50 -10.40 2.54
N THR A 194 -8.56 -9.60 2.45
CA THR A 194 -9.96 -10.04 2.46
C THR A 194 -10.57 -9.72 1.10
N GLY A 195 -10.85 -10.72 0.27
CA GLY A 195 -11.28 -10.54 -1.12
C GLY A 195 -11.07 -11.81 -1.97
N PRO A 196 -11.17 -11.74 -3.30
CA PRO A 196 -10.88 -12.88 -4.18
C PRO A 196 -9.43 -13.36 -4.02
N ARG A 197 -9.21 -14.68 -3.98
CA ARG A 197 -7.89 -15.27 -3.73
C ARG A 197 -6.80 -14.89 -4.72
N THR A 198 -7.14 -14.56 -5.95
CA THR A 198 -6.15 -14.28 -7.00
C THR A 198 -6.53 -13.07 -7.83
N ASN A 199 -5.53 -12.28 -8.21
CA ASN A 199 -5.58 -11.21 -9.23
C ASN A 199 -6.54 -10.04 -9.01
N ASP A 200 -7.04 -9.86 -7.79
CA ASP A 200 -7.47 -8.54 -7.33
C ASP A 200 -6.24 -7.68 -7.04
N VAL A 201 -5.55 -7.25 -8.09
CA VAL A 201 -4.42 -6.31 -8.03
C VAL A 201 -4.67 -5.20 -9.04
N ARG A 202 -4.48 -3.96 -8.62
CA ARG A 202 -4.52 -2.80 -9.51
C ARG A 202 -3.15 -2.62 -10.14
N LEU A 203 -3.15 -2.39 -11.45
CA LEU A 203 -1.96 -2.02 -12.19
C LEU A 203 -1.82 -0.51 -12.17
N GLN A 204 -0.68 -0.01 -11.70
CA GLN A 204 -0.35 1.42 -11.74
C GLN A 204 0.85 1.64 -12.66
N TYR A 205 0.70 2.45 -13.69
CA TYR A 205 1.77 2.78 -14.63
C TYR A 205 2.78 3.74 -13.98
N VAL A 206 4.08 3.45 -14.14
CA VAL A 206 5.18 4.13 -13.44
C VAL A 206 6.03 5.00 -14.36
N GLY A 207 6.05 4.70 -15.66
CA GLY A 207 6.81 5.45 -16.65
C GLY A 207 6.27 5.17 -18.05
N GLY A 208 6.37 6.15 -18.95
CA GLY A 208 5.76 6.10 -20.29
C GLY A 208 6.18 7.26 -21.20
N SER A 209 7.47 7.59 -21.25
CA SER A 209 7.97 8.63 -22.16
C SER A 209 8.21 8.05 -23.56
N GLY A 210 7.18 7.99 -24.41
CA GLY A 210 7.32 7.79 -25.87
C GLY A 210 7.95 6.47 -26.36
N GLN A 211 8.04 5.44 -25.51
CA GLN A 211 8.68 4.15 -25.83
C GLN A 211 7.68 3.00 -25.94
N ASN A 212 8.13 1.81 -26.38
CA ASN A 212 7.27 0.63 -26.57
C ASN A 212 6.76 0.00 -25.28
N PHE A 213 7.39 0.27 -24.13
CA PHE A 213 7.02 -0.31 -22.83
C PHE A 213 6.84 0.74 -21.75
N SER A 214 5.89 0.47 -20.87
CA SER A 214 5.62 1.20 -19.64
C SER A 214 5.74 0.25 -18.45
N ARG A 215 6.55 0.60 -17.46
CA ARG A 215 6.66 -0.18 -16.23
C ARG A 215 5.36 -0.11 -15.42
N VAL A 216 5.00 -1.23 -14.79
CA VAL A 216 3.77 -1.32 -13.99
C VAL A 216 4.08 -1.79 -12.57
N ARG A 217 3.51 -1.07 -11.59
CA ARG A 217 3.42 -1.48 -10.19
C ARG A 217 2.16 -2.32 -9.99
N LEU A 218 2.31 -3.41 -9.24
CA LEU A 218 1.20 -4.24 -8.77
C LEU A 218 0.79 -3.74 -7.39
N ILE A 219 -0.41 -3.19 -7.29
CA ILE A 219 -0.99 -2.69 -6.04
C ILE A 219 -2.04 -3.69 -5.55
N THR A 220 -1.87 -4.21 -4.35
CA THR A 220 -2.88 -5.04 -3.69
C THR A 220 -3.80 -4.12 -2.89
N PRO A 221 -5.10 -4.02 -3.25
CA PRO A 221 -6.07 -3.32 -2.42
C PRO A 221 -6.43 -4.14 -1.18
N SER A 222 -6.85 -3.45 -0.11
CA SER A 222 -7.44 -4.07 1.09
C SER A 222 -6.55 -5.06 1.87
N VAL A 223 -5.25 -4.77 1.98
CA VAL A 223 -4.33 -5.54 2.85
C VAL A 223 -4.70 -5.33 4.31
N VAL A 224 -4.99 -6.42 5.02
CA VAL A 224 -5.33 -6.42 6.45
C VAL A 224 -4.06 -6.25 7.27
N MET A 225 -3.87 -5.06 7.79
CA MET A 225 -2.66 -4.63 8.49
C MET A 225 -2.38 -5.47 9.73
N SER A 226 -3.40 -5.69 10.57
CA SER A 226 -3.28 -6.42 11.84
C SER A 226 -2.92 -7.90 11.69
N LYS A 227 -3.17 -8.49 10.51
CA LYS A 227 -2.87 -9.90 10.22
C LYS A 227 -1.59 -10.07 9.41
N THR A 228 -1.10 -9.00 8.79
CA THR A 228 0.11 -9.03 7.97
C THR A 228 1.35 -9.02 8.85
N LYS A 229 2.19 -10.06 8.71
CA LYS A 229 3.36 -10.26 9.59
C LYS A 229 4.42 -9.18 9.39
N GLY A 230 4.93 -8.63 10.49
CA GLY A 230 6.06 -7.69 10.49
C GLY A 230 5.72 -6.33 9.87
N MET A 231 4.46 -5.93 9.92
CA MET A 231 4.01 -4.66 9.39
C MET A 231 4.23 -3.54 10.42
N THR A 232 5.16 -2.64 10.13
CA THR A 232 5.44 -1.43 10.93
C THR A 232 4.93 -0.18 10.21
N PRO A 233 4.78 0.99 10.89
CA PRO A 233 4.40 2.23 10.22
C PRO A 233 5.32 2.60 9.07
N ILE A 234 6.63 2.40 9.24
CA ILE A 234 7.62 2.64 8.17
C ILE A 234 7.41 1.64 7.04
N ARG A 235 7.25 0.35 7.32
CA ARG A 235 7.02 -0.64 6.26
C ARG A 235 5.79 -0.31 5.42
N LEU A 236 4.68 0.09 6.06
CA LEU A 236 3.50 0.59 5.36
C LEU A 236 3.85 1.78 4.46
N ALA A 237 4.56 2.75 5.01
CA ALA A 237 4.94 3.97 4.30
C ALA A 237 5.73 3.63 3.03
N LEU A 238 6.72 2.75 3.13
CA LEU A 238 7.58 2.37 2.00
C LEU A 238 6.85 1.59 0.91
N LEU A 239 5.79 0.86 1.29
CA LEU A 239 4.98 0.05 0.36
C LEU A 239 3.78 0.83 -0.19
N SER A 240 3.38 1.93 0.44
CA SER A 240 2.20 2.70 0.04
C SER A 240 2.49 3.54 -1.21
N PRO A 241 1.67 3.44 -2.28
CA PRO A 241 1.84 4.28 -3.46
C PRO A 241 1.55 5.76 -3.18
N TYR A 242 0.82 6.07 -2.10
CA TYR A 242 0.50 7.43 -1.68
C TYR A 242 1.68 8.12 -0.99
N VAL A 243 2.55 7.36 -0.33
CA VAL A 243 3.69 7.90 0.43
C VAL A 243 4.96 7.95 -0.39
N VAL A 244 5.21 6.91 -1.19
CA VAL A 244 6.38 6.80 -2.07
C VAL A 244 5.92 6.85 -3.53
N PRO A 245 5.66 8.06 -4.06
CA PRO A 245 5.32 8.23 -5.46
C PRO A 245 6.52 7.91 -6.34
N SER A 246 6.27 7.49 -7.58
CA SER A 246 7.32 7.16 -8.56
C SER A 246 7.98 8.37 -9.18
N ASN A 247 7.23 9.47 -9.30
CA ASN A 247 7.55 10.60 -10.17
C ASN A 247 7.88 11.89 -9.39
N SER A 248 7.93 11.84 -8.06
CA SER A 248 8.18 13.02 -7.24
C SER A 248 8.84 12.66 -5.92
N ASN A 249 9.57 13.62 -5.34
CA ASN A 249 10.24 13.41 -4.06
C ASN A 249 9.20 13.13 -2.97
N SER A 250 9.36 12.01 -2.27
CA SER A 250 8.55 11.65 -1.12
C SER A 250 8.87 12.60 0.04
N VAL A 251 7.87 13.38 0.46
CA VAL A 251 7.98 14.26 1.63
C VAL A 251 8.31 13.46 2.89
N PHE A 252 7.69 12.28 3.04
CA PHE A 252 7.94 11.39 4.17
C PHE A 252 9.38 10.87 4.18
N LEU A 253 9.89 10.33 3.05
CA LEU A 253 11.25 9.78 3.02
C LEU A 253 12.31 10.85 3.27
N ARG A 254 12.13 12.04 2.71
CA ARG A 254 13.02 13.18 2.94
C ARG A 254 13.10 13.53 4.43
N ARG A 255 11.94 13.61 5.12
CA ARG A 255 11.88 13.87 6.56
C ARG A 255 12.39 12.72 7.41
N TYR A 256 12.15 11.48 7.00
CA TYR A 256 12.72 10.30 7.64
C TYR A 256 14.26 10.34 7.62
N ILE A 257 14.84 10.73 6.50
CA ILE A 257 16.29 10.89 6.35
C ILE A 257 16.79 12.09 7.15
N ALA A 258 16.09 13.23 7.13
CA ALA A 258 16.43 14.38 7.97
C ALA A 258 16.46 14.00 9.46
N LEU A 259 15.48 13.21 9.91
CA LEU A 259 15.43 12.70 11.28
C LEU A 259 16.52 11.68 11.59
N ALA A 260 16.83 10.79 10.66
CA ALA A 260 17.96 9.89 10.81
C ALA A 260 19.29 10.66 10.93
N ARG A 261 19.50 11.72 10.13
CA ARG A 261 20.68 12.59 10.20
C ARG A 261 20.75 13.38 11.52
N ALA A 262 19.62 13.92 11.97
CA ALA A 262 19.55 14.69 13.22
C ALA A 262 19.70 13.83 14.47
N GLY A 263 19.42 12.53 14.37
CA GLY A 263 19.58 11.53 15.43
C GLY A 263 20.92 10.77 15.36
N VAL A 264 21.89 11.27 14.61
CA VAL A 264 23.28 10.79 14.63
C VAL A 264 23.96 11.36 15.88
N ASP A 265 24.53 10.49 16.73
CA ASP A 265 25.30 10.88 17.90
C ASP A 265 26.69 11.45 17.53
N GLU A 266 27.44 11.92 18.53
CA GLU A 266 28.78 12.49 18.33
C GLU A 266 29.77 11.46 17.72
N ASP A 267 29.52 10.16 17.91
CA ASP A 267 30.29 9.05 17.35
C ASP A 267 29.87 8.71 15.91
N GLY A 268 28.95 9.48 15.31
CA GLY A 268 28.48 9.25 13.95
C GLY A 268 27.50 8.09 13.81
N ARG A 269 26.93 7.60 14.91
CA ARG A 269 25.97 6.47 14.92
C ARG A 269 24.54 6.94 15.05
N VAL A 270 23.66 6.31 14.28
CA VAL A 270 22.21 6.51 14.40
C VAL A 270 21.71 5.68 15.58
N SER A 271 20.65 6.13 16.26
CA SER A 271 20.07 5.38 17.38
C SER A 271 19.70 3.92 17.03
N ASN A 272 19.84 3.01 18.00
CA ASN A 272 19.60 1.57 17.83
C ASN A 272 18.19 1.25 17.27
N ALA A 273 17.18 2.06 17.61
CA ALA A 273 15.82 1.88 17.09
C ALA A 273 15.72 2.16 15.59
N PHE A 274 16.36 3.25 15.12
CA PHE A 274 16.47 3.57 13.70
C PHE A 274 17.27 2.52 12.94
N GLU A 275 18.41 2.09 13.48
CA GLU A 275 19.22 1.02 12.89
C GLU A 275 18.41 -0.27 12.74
N LYS A 276 17.67 -0.68 13.78
CA LYS A 276 16.84 -1.88 13.76
C LYS A 276 15.71 -1.76 12.73
N ASP A 277 15.08 -0.59 12.60
CA ASP A 277 14.05 -0.38 11.59
C ASP A 277 14.62 -0.37 10.16
N MET A 278 15.73 0.35 9.91
CA MET A 278 16.41 0.34 8.60
C MET A 278 16.81 -1.08 8.19
N ARG A 279 17.29 -1.89 9.13
CA ARG A 279 17.60 -3.30 8.89
C ARG A 279 16.35 -4.13 8.56
N ALA A 280 15.25 -3.92 9.30
CA ALA A 280 13.99 -4.61 9.05
C ALA A 280 13.38 -4.27 7.67
N ASN A 281 13.57 -3.05 7.20
CA ASN A 281 13.03 -2.53 5.94
C ASN A 281 14.07 -2.42 4.80
N MET A 282 15.25 -3.03 4.97
CA MET A 282 16.38 -2.94 4.04
C MET A 282 16.00 -3.32 2.59
N ARG A 283 15.10 -4.30 2.42
CA ARG A 283 14.63 -4.75 1.10
C ARG A 283 13.83 -3.67 0.40
N GLN A 284 12.93 -3.00 1.13
CA GLN A 284 12.09 -1.91 0.63
C GLN A 284 12.96 -0.71 0.25
N PHE A 285 13.90 -0.31 1.11
CA PHE A 285 14.82 0.79 0.82
C PHE A 285 15.72 0.50 -0.39
N THR A 286 16.23 -0.73 -0.51
CA THR A 286 17.01 -1.17 -1.68
C THR A 286 16.15 -1.12 -2.95
N HIS A 287 14.89 -1.55 -2.88
CA HIS A 287 13.96 -1.48 -4.00
C HIS A 287 13.74 -0.02 -4.45
N ILE A 288 13.38 0.87 -3.52
CA ILE A 288 13.18 2.30 -3.81
C ILE A 288 14.45 2.89 -4.44
N SER A 289 15.61 2.59 -3.86
CA SER A 289 16.90 3.11 -4.30
C SER A 289 17.31 2.67 -5.72
N ALA A 290 16.83 1.52 -6.16
CA ALA A 290 17.15 0.96 -7.47
C ALA A 290 16.13 1.36 -8.54
N TYR A 291 14.85 1.48 -8.17
CA TYR A 291 13.74 1.44 -9.11
C TYR A 291 12.83 2.66 -9.08
N GLU A 292 12.79 3.40 -7.98
CA GLU A 292 11.89 4.55 -7.81
C GLU A 292 12.68 5.86 -7.94
N ARG A 293 13.26 6.04 -9.14
CA ARG A 293 14.10 7.20 -9.51
C ARG A 293 13.25 8.47 -9.56
N GLY A 294 13.00 9.03 -8.39
CA GLY A 294 12.14 10.20 -8.22
C GLY A 294 11.66 10.34 -6.78
N ALA A 295 11.60 9.23 -6.02
CA ALA A 295 11.14 9.24 -4.64
C ALA A 295 12.08 10.00 -3.67
N LEU A 296 13.34 10.19 -4.03
CA LEU A 296 14.36 10.83 -3.20
C LEU A 296 15.30 11.68 -4.06
N SER A 297 15.81 12.75 -3.45
CA SER A 297 16.87 13.57 -4.05
C SER A 297 18.18 12.75 -4.19
N PRO A 298 19.10 13.13 -5.10
CA PRO A 298 20.39 12.46 -5.24
C PRO A 298 21.20 12.39 -3.93
N GLU A 299 21.16 13.45 -3.12
CA GLU A 299 21.85 13.54 -1.83
C GLU A 299 21.25 12.59 -0.80
N ASP A 300 19.92 12.55 -0.72
CA ASP A 300 19.19 11.66 0.18
C ASP A 300 19.36 10.19 -0.22
N MET A 301 19.40 9.92 -1.51
CA MET A 301 19.72 8.60 -2.07
C MET A 301 21.14 8.17 -1.71
N ALA A 302 22.11 9.06 -1.81
CA ALA A 302 23.51 8.77 -1.47
C ALA A 302 23.63 8.43 0.02
N PHE A 303 23.02 9.25 0.90
CA PHE A 303 22.96 8.98 2.33
C PHE A 303 22.31 7.63 2.63
N MET A 304 21.14 7.36 2.07
CA MET A 304 20.43 6.10 2.29
C MET A 304 21.26 4.89 1.85
N ARG A 305 21.91 4.96 0.68
CA ARG A 305 22.82 3.88 0.20
C ARG A 305 24.02 3.69 1.11
N PHE A 306 24.64 4.77 1.56
CA PHE A 306 25.77 4.71 2.50
C PHE A 306 25.35 4.03 3.81
N SER A 307 24.26 4.48 4.44
CA SER A 307 23.75 3.89 5.67
C SER A 307 23.41 2.40 5.50
N MET A 308 22.76 2.02 4.39
CA MET A 308 22.46 0.61 4.10
C MET A 308 23.73 -0.26 3.94
N ASN A 309 24.78 0.27 3.31
CA ASN A 309 26.04 -0.43 3.15
C ASN A 309 26.75 -0.64 4.50
N VAL A 310 26.79 0.39 5.35
CA VAL A 310 27.35 0.31 6.71
C VAL A 310 26.62 -0.75 7.54
N LEU A 311 25.28 -0.75 7.49
CA LEU A 311 24.47 -1.73 8.21
C LEU A 311 24.65 -3.16 7.69
N ARG A 312 24.94 -3.33 6.40
CA ARG A 312 25.22 -4.64 5.80
C ARG A 312 26.59 -5.17 6.21
N SER A 313 27.61 -4.32 6.29
CA SER A 313 28.95 -4.70 6.77
C SER A 313 29.00 -4.94 8.29
N ALA A 314 28.13 -4.29 9.06
CA ALA A 314 28.05 -4.49 10.52
C ALA A 314 27.26 -5.75 10.94
N ALA A 315 26.64 -6.46 10.00
CA ALA A 315 25.76 -7.60 10.28
C ALA A 315 26.48 -8.82 10.87
N ASP A 316 27.81 -8.90 10.74
CA ASP A 316 28.59 -10.03 11.24
C ASP A 316 28.97 -9.91 12.73
N ASP A 317 28.83 -8.74 13.38
CA ASP A 317 29.45 -8.52 14.71
C ASP A 317 28.57 -8.00 15.85
N ARG A 318 27.34 -7.49 15.63
CA ARG A 318 26.53 -6.93 16.75
C ARG A 318 25.03 -7.15 16.59
N SER A 319 24.44 -7.99 17.44
CA SER A 319 23.02 -7.87 17.77
C SER A 319 22.84 -6.66 18.68
N SER A 320 22.49 -5.49 18.13
CA SER A 320 22.19 -4.32 18.96
C SER A 320 20.96 -4.61 19.82
N GLU A 321 21.14 -4.79 21.13
CA GLU A 321 20.02 -4.89 22.06
C GLU A 321 19.27 -3.55 22.08
N CYS A 322 18.00 -3.59 21.68
CA CYS A 322 17.11 -2.43 21.67
C CYS A 322 15.86 -2.79 22.46
N SER A 323 15.53 -1.97 23.46
CA SER A 323 14.41 -2.24 24.35
C SER A 323 13.08 -2.18 23.62
N VAL A 324 12.09 -2.92 24.12
CA VAL A 324 10.72 -2.90 23.57
C VAL A 324 10.13 -1.49 23.63
N ALA A 325 10.37 -0.77 24.72
CA ALA A 325 9.92 0.60 24.90
C ALA A 325 10.52 1.56 23.86
N ALA A 326 11.81 1.45 23.55
CA ALA A 326 12.46 2.27 22.53
C ALA A 326 11.89 2.02 21.13
N LEU A 327 11.54 0.77 20.81
CA LEU A 327 10.91 0.42 19.53
C LEU A 327 9.47 0.90 19.42
N GLU A 328 8.73 0.85 20.53
CA GLU A 328 7.38 1.39 20.59
C GLU A 328 7.39 2.91 20.43
N GLN A 329 8.29 3.60 21.13
CA GLN A 329 8.47 5.04 20.98
C GLN A 329 8.85 5.42 19.54
N HIS A 330 9.83 4.72 18.95
CA HIS A 330 10.20 4.92 17.55
C HIS A 330 9.00 4.72 16.61
N SER A 331 8.20 3.67 16.81
CA SER A 331 7.00 3.43 16.01
C SER A 331 5.97 4.57 16.13
N ARG A 332 5.83 5.17 17.31
CA ARG A 332 4.97 6.35 17.53
C ARG A 332 5.51 7.59 16.82
N HIS A 333 6.81 7.84 16.91
CA HIS A 333 7.46 8.93 16.16
C HIS A 333 7.23 8.79 14.65
N MET A 334 7.23 7.57 14.13
CA MET A 334 6.98 7.31 12.71
C MET A 334 5.53 7.52 12.30
N LEU A 335 4.57 7.20 13.16
CA LEU A 335 3.17 7.53 12.92
C LEU A 335 2.96 9.04 12.87
N LEU A 336 3.58 9.77 13.80
CA LEU A 336 3.53 11.22 13.81
C LEU A 336 4.17 11.81 12.56
N LEU A 337 5.36 11.33 12.19
CA LEU A 337 6.06 11.75 10.99
C LEU A 337 5.20 11.54 9.75
N LEU A 338 4.51 10.40 9.64
CA LEU A 338 3.54 10.14 8.58
C LEU A 338 2.37 11.13 8.62
N GLY A 339 1.77 11.35 9.79
CA GLY A 339 0.63 12.26 9.96
C GLY A 339 0.95 13.72 9.64
N LEU A 340 2.20 14.13 9.82
CA LEU A 340 2.73 15.45 9.44
C LEU A 340 3.17 15.53 7.97
N SER A 341 3.34 14.39 7.28
CA SER A 341 3.87 14.33 5.91
C SER A 341 2.87 13.96 4.83
N GLN A 342 1.74 13.37 5.20
CA GLN A 342 0.78 12.80 4.25
C GLN A 342 -0.60 13.41 4.44
N GLY A 343 -1.25 13.78 3.33
CA GLY A 343 -2.64 14.25 3.33
C GLY A 343 -3.68 13.15 3.12
N GLU A 344 -3.27 11.92 2.80
CA GLU A 344 -4.21 10.83 2.49
C GLU A 344 -4.94 10.32 3.75
N GLU A 345 -6.26 10.52 3.81
CA GLU A 345 -7.07 10.17 4.99
C GLU A 345 -7.26 8.66 5.13
N ALA A 346 -7.27 7.93 4.02
CA ALA A 346 -7.41 6.47 4.02
C ALA A 346 -6.25 5.75 4.76
N MET A 347 -5.15 6.46 5.03
CA MET A 347 -4.00 5.92 5.75
C MET A 347 -4.25 5.72 7.25
N PHE A 348 -5.08 6.58 7.84
CA PHE A 348 -5.31 6.61 9.28
C PHE A 348 -6.75 6.23 9.62
N LYS A 349 -6.95 5.63 10.79
CA LYS A 349 -8.29 5.57 11.38
C LYS A 349 -8.71 6.99 11.77
N PRO A 350 -10.00 7.33 11.69
CA PRO A 350 -10.51 8.57 12.26
C PRO A 350 -10.06 8.71 13.72
N LEU A 351 -9.62 9.92 14.10
CA LEU A 351 -9.24 10.19 15.47
C LEU A 351 -10.44 10.00 16.40
N THR A 352 -10.21 9.29 17.50
CA THR A 352 -11.17 9.21 18.61
C THR A 352 -11.31 10.58 19.27
N GLU A 353 -12.38 10.80 20.04
CA GLU A 353 -12.55 12.05 20.80
C GLU A 353 -11.37 12.32 21.75
N ALA A 354 -10.85 11.27 22.41
CA ALA A 354 -9.63 11.39 23.22
C ALA A 354 -8.41 11.78 22.36
N GLY A 355 -8.31 11.25 21.14
CA GLY A 355 -7.26 11.62 20.19
C GLY A 355 -7.35 13.08 19.72
N LYS A 356 -8.55 13.61 19.49
CA LYS A 356 -8.76 15.03 19.16
C LYS A 356 -8.38 15.94 20.32
N VAL A 357 -8.78 15.58 21.55
CA VAL A 357 -8.39 16.33 22.76
C VAL A 357 -6.89 16.33 22.92
N TRP A 358 -6.23 15.18 22.79
CA TRP A 358 -4.77 15.10 22.82
C TRP A 358 -4.12 16.02 21.78
N LEU A 359 -4.56 15.93 20.52
CA LEU A 359 -3.99 16.73 19.44
C LEU A 359 -4.15 18.23 19.71
N MET A 360 -5.34 18.65 20.16
CA MET A 360 -5.61 20.04 20.51
C MET A 360 -4.77 20.49 21.71
N SER A 361 -4.67 19.68 22.76
CA SER A 361 -3.86 19.99 23.94
C SER A 361 -2.37 20.08 23.59
N GLU A 362 -1.85 19.14 22.81
CA GLU A 362 -0.46 19.19 22.35
C GLU A 362 -0.23 20.43 21.48
N PHE A 363 -1.17 20.75 20.57
CA PHE A 363 -1.10 21.97 19.78
C PHE A 363 -1.12 23.22 20.65
N ILE A 364 -1.90 23.31 21.72
CA ILE A 364 -1.93 24.52 22.56
C ILE A 364 -0.68 24.67 23.42
N HIS A 365 -0.19 23.58 23.99
CA HIS A 365 0.82 23.61 25.06
C HIS A 365 2.26 23.36 24.60
N SER A 366 2.47 22.85 23.38
CA SER A 366 3.79 22.47 22.88
C SER A 366 4.23 23.40 21.75
N PRO A 367 5.11 24.40 22.02
CA PRO A 367 5.55 25.35 21.00
C PRO A 367 6.24 24.68 19.81
N SER A 368 7.07 23.66 20.07
CA SER A 368 7.74 22.88 19.02
C SER A 368 6.76 22.08 18.17
N PHE A 369 5.68 21.56 18.76
CA PHE A 369 4.60 20.92 17.99
C PHE A 369 3.82 21.92 17.15
N GLN A 370 3.52 23.12 17.68
CA GLN A 370 2.90 24.21 16.90
C GLN A 370 3.75 24.55 15.68
N ASP A 371 5.06 24.73 15.87
CA ASP A 371 5.98 25.07 14.79
C ASP A 371 6.04 23.98 13.72
N ALA A 372 6.11 22.71 14.14
CA ALA A 372 6.09 21.56 13.25
C ALA A 372 4.79 21.51 12.43
N MET A 373 3.63 21.66 13.07
CA MET A 373 2.32 21.65 12.41
C MET A 373 2.13 22.82 11.43
N ILE A 374 2.45 24.04 11.87
CA ILE A 374 2.32 25.27 11.07
C ILE A 374 3.23 25.18 9.84
N SER A 375 4.52 24.90 10.04
CA SER A 375 5.48 24.83 8.93
C SER A 375 5.16 23.67 7.97
N ALA A 376 4.68 22.52 8.46
CA ALA A 376 4.26 21.41 7.61
C ALA A 376 3.10 21.79 6.69
N ALA A 377 2.09 22.47 7.22
CA ALA A 377 0.95 22.91 6.43
C ALA A 377 1.31 24.03 5.45
N MET A 378 2.11 25.01 5.88
CA MET A 378 2.57 26.10 5.01
C MET A 378 3.39 25.57 3.84
N ALA A 379 4.35 24.67 4.09
CA ALA A 379 5.16 24.07 3.06
C ALA A 379 4.33 23.14 2.13
N SER A 380 3.37 22.39 2.66
CA SER A 380 2.48 21.55 1.84
C SER A 380 1.59 22.37 0.92
N MET A 381 1.00 23.46 1.44
CA MET A 381 0.17 24.35 0.66
C MET A 381 0.97 25.05 -0.44
N ALA A 382 2.11 25.65 -0.08
CA ALA A 382 3.03 26.26 -1.04
C ALA A 382 3.46 25.26 -2.12
N SER A 383 3.86 24.05 -1.74
CA SER A 383 4.24 23.02 -2.71
C SER A 383 3.08 22.59 -3.61
N SER A 384 1.84 22.59 -3.11
CA SER A 384 0.66 22.25 -3.90
C SER A 384 0.38 23.31 -4.97
N VAL A 385 0.44 24.58 -4.59
CA VAL A 385 0.27 25.72 -5.51
C VAL A 385 1.40 25.76 -6.53
N ASP A 386 2.66 25.59 -6.11
CA ASP A 386 3.82 25.57 -7.00
C ASP A 386 3.77 24.40 -8.01
N LYS A 387 3.02 23.33 -7.71
CA LYS A 387 2.73 22.20 -8.62
C LYS A 387 1.50 22.40 -9.51
N GLY A 388 0.91 23.60 -9.50
CA GLY A 388 -0.24 23.96 -10.33
C GLY A 388 -1.61 23.59 -9.77
N ARG A 389 -1.72 23.23 -8.48
CA ARG A 389 -3.02 23.05 -7.82
C ARG A 389 -3.51 24.40 -7.31
N VAL A 390 -4.59 24.92 -7.90
CA VAL A 390 -5.09 26.28 -7.64
C VAL A 390 -6.45 26.30 -6.91
N SER A 391 -7.21 25.21 -6.97
CA SER A 391 -8.48 25.11 -6.24
C SER A 391 -8.22 24.99 -4.74
N ARG A 392 -9.07 25.64 -3.93
CA ARG A 392 -8.97 25.54 -2.47
C ARG A 392 -9.07 24.09 -2.01
N GLU A 393 -10.04 23.35 -2.54
CA GLU A 393 -10.33 21.98 -2.12
C GLU A 393 -9.14 21.04 -2.37
N ASP A 394 -8.48 21.14 -3.54
CA ASP A 394 -7.33 20.30 -3.84
C ASP A 394 -6.12 20.64 -2.96
N VAL A 395 -5.92 21.93 -2.67
CA VAL A 395 -4.84 22.39 -1.78
C VAL A 395 -5.08 21.89 -0.35
N LEU A 396 -6.29 22.05 0.17
CA LEU A 396 -6.67 21.58 1.51
C LEU A 396 -6.58 20.06 1.62
N ARG A 397 -6.98 19.32 0.58
CA ARG A 397 -6.86 17.86 0.54
C ARG A 397 -5.40 17.38 0.68
N CYS A 398 -4.45 18.17 0.18
CA CYS A 398 -3.02 17.87 0.25
C CYS A 398 -2.36 18.28 1.57
N MET A 399 -3.06 19.02 2.44
CA MET A 399 -2.50 19.37 3.76
C MET A 399 -2.32 18.11 4.63
N PRO A 400 -1.30 18.11 5.52
CA PRO A 400 -1.02 16.95 6.35
C PRO A 400 -2.22 16.50 7.19
N TYR A 401 -2.36 15.19 7.36
CA TYR A 401 -3.49 14.56 8.05
C TYR A 401 -3.78 15.19 9.41
N LEU A 402 -2.74 15.40 10.24
CA LEU A 402 -2.90 15.98 11.58
C LEU A 402 -3.39 17.42 11.54
N CYS A 403 -2.91 18.22 10.59
CA CYS A 403 -3.36 19.62 10.41
C CYS A 403 -4.85 19.70 10.09
N LYS A 404 -5.36 18.73 9.32
CA LYS A 404 -6.79 18.64 8.96
C LYS A 404 -7.70 18.26 10.13
N GLN A 405 -7.14 17.74 11.22
CA GLN A 405 -7.94 17.35 12.39
C GLN A 405 -8.21 18.52 13.35
N ILE A 406 -7.57 19.68 13.16
CA ILE A 406 -7.76 20.87 13.98
C ILE A 406 -8.70 21.84 13.23
N PRO A 407 -9.88 22.18 13.81
CA PRO A 407 -10.82 23.11 13.17
C PRO A 407 -10.20 24.48 12.88
N GLY A 408 -10.46 25.02 11.69
CA GLY A 408 -9.98 26.35 11.26
C GLY A 408 -8.47 26.44 10.97
N PHE A 409 -7.70 25.39 11.26
CA PHE A 409 -6.24 25.39 11.09
C PHE A 409 -5.86 25.53 9.62
N CYS A 410 -6.46 24.71 8.76
CA CYS A 410 -6.12 24.64 7.35
C CYS A 410 -6.53 25.91 6.60
N GLU A 411 -7.70 26.47 6.92
CA GLU A 411 -8.19 27.75 6.39
C GLU A 411 -7.29 28.91 6.76
N ALA A 412 -6.87 28.99 8.03
CA ALA A 412 -5.94 30.03 8.50
C ALA A 412 -4.61 29.97 7.73
N ILE A 413 -4.01 28.78 7.61
CA ILE A 413 -2.75 28.60 6.88
C ILE A 413 -2.91 28.94 5.40
N TYR A 414 -3.99 28.49 4.77
CA TYR A 414 -4.29 28.79 3.37
C TYR A 414 -4.31 30.30 3.12
N THR A 415 -5.04 31.06 3.95
CA THR A 415 -5.15 32.51 3.79
C THR A 415 -3.83 33.23 4.07
N ILE A 416 -3.11 32.83 5.12
CA ILE A 416 -1.82 33.44 5.47
C ILE A 416 -0.80 33.27 4.35
N VAL A 417 -0.65 32.05 3.81
CA VAL A 417 0.34 31.78 2.77
C VAL A 417 -0.09 32.36 1.42
N ARG A 418 -1.39 32.35 1.10
CA ARG A 418 -1.93 33.01 -0.11
C ARG A 418 -1.57 34.49 -0.12
N ALA A 419 -1.73 35.18 1.02
CA ALA A 419 -1.39 36.58 1.17
C ALA A 419 0.12 36.82 1.23
N ALA A 420 0.88 36.00 1.96
CA ALA A 420 2.33 36.19 2.14
C ALA A 420 3.17 35.88 0.89
N LYS A 421 2.81 34.84 0.13
CA LYS A 421 3.66 34.29 -0.94
C LYS A 421 3.12 34.56 -2.35
N TYR A 422 1.79 34.64 -2.51
CA TYR A 422 1.16 34.68 -3.83
C TYR A 422 0.33 35.95 -4.11
N ASN A 423 0.34 36.93 -3.20
CA ASN A 423 -0.37 38.22 -3.35
C ASN A 423 -1.83 38.06 -3.84
N ASN A 424 -2.53 37.03 -3.36
CA ASN A 424 -3.92 36.68 -3.73
C ASN A 424 -4.18 36.33 -5.21
N GLY A 425 -3.17 36.35 -6.09
CA GLY A 425 -3.36 36.20 -7.53
C GLY A 425 -3.48 34.76 -8.07
N VAL A 426 -3.11 33.76 -7.27
CA VAL A 426 -2.97 32.36 -7.75
C VAL A 426 -4.02 31.41 -7.20
N CYS A 427 -4.64 31.71 -6.05
CA CYS A 427 -5.53 30.79 -5.36
C CYS A 427 -6.95 31.36 -5.21
N GLU A 428 -7.96 30.50 -5.36
CA GLU A 428 -9.38 30.86 -5.21
C GLU A 428 -9.70 31.41 -3.80
N GLU A 429 -10.72 32.26 -3.72
CA GLU A 429 -11.17 32.83 -2.44
C GLU A 429 -11.90 31.79 -1.59
N GLY A 430 -11.50 31.70 -0.32
CA GLY A 430 -12.19 30.96 0.71
C GLY A 430 -12.51 31.89 1.87
N ASN A 431 -13.78 31.95 2.28
CA ASN A 431 -14.21 32.84 3.35
C ASN A 431 -13.76 32.31 4.72
N LEU A 432 -12.64 32.83 5.24
CA LEU A 432 -12.49 32.99 6.69
C LEU A 432 -13.47 34.08 7.14
N GLY A 433 -13.99 33.97 8.36
CA GLY A 433 -14.83 35.02 8.93
C GLY A 433 -14.07 36.35 9.09
N GLY A 434 -14.79 37.45 9.28
CA GLY A 434 -14.18 38.77 9.47
C GLY A 434 -13.24 38.81 10.69
N LEU A 435 -13.63 38.18 11.79
CA LEU A 435 -12.84 38.10 13.02
C LEU A 435 -11.45 37.47 12.85
N PRO A 436 -11.30 36.23 12.34
CA PRO A 436 -9.98 35.64 12.12
C PRO A 436 -9.17 36.42 11.09
N LEU A 437 -9.79 36.96 10.03
CA LEU A 437 -9.08 37.78 9.04
C LEU A 437 -8.49 39.05 9.64
N TYR A 438 -9.27 39.79 10.43
CA TYR A 438 -8.80 40.99 11.16
C TYR A 438 -7.62 40.67 12.08
N ASN A 439 -7.72 39.60 12.86
CA ASN A 439 -6.65 39.21 13.78
C ASN A 439 -5.37 38.75 13.05
N ILE A 440 -5.51 38.01 11.94
CA ILE A 440 -4.38 37.61 11.10
C ILE A 440 -3.70 38.85 10.52
N ALA A 441 -4.48 39.77 9.93
CA ALA A 441 -3.96 41.02 9.37
C ALA A 441 -3.21 41.82 10.45
N ARG A 442 -3.82 42.04 11.61
CA ARG A 442 -3.19 42.75 12.73
C ARG A 442 -1.87 42.12 13.19
N ALA A 443 -1.80 40.79 13.26
CA ALA A 443 -0.61 40.09 13.74
C ALA A 443 0.52 40.02 12.71
N LEU A 444 0.20 40.01 11.41
CA LEU A 444 1.14 39.67 10.34
C LEU A 444 1.38 40.75 9.28
N ASN A 445 0.65 41.88 9.29
CA ASN A 445 0.82 42.96 8.31
C ASN A 445 2.29 43.46 8.26
N ARG A 446 2.91 43.63 9.43
CA ARG A 446 4.34 44.00 9.56
C ARG A 446 5.34 42.93 9.08
N HIS A 447 4.86 41.74 8.72
CA HIS A 447 5.67 40.60 8.25
C HIS A 447 5.36 40.22 6.79
N GLY A 448 4.75 41.14 6.02
CA GLY A 448 4.50 40.96 4.59
C GLY A 448 3.21 40.23 4.24
N VAL A 449 2.28 40.10 5.18
CA VAL A 449 0.95 39.53 4.93
C VAL A 449 -0.04 40.64 4.64
N GLN A 450 -0.40 40.82 3.37
CA GLN A 450 -1.40 41.80 2.95
C GLN A 450 -2.75 41.13 2.73
N LEU A 451 -3.68 41.39 3.65
CA LEU A 451 -5.07 40.94 3.59
C LEU A 451 -6.00 42.13 3.36
N PRO A 452 -7.24 41.91 2.87
CA PRO A 452 -8.23 42.98 2.77
C PRO A 452 -8.39 43.71 4.10
N ASP A 453 -8.47 45.04 4.04
CA ASP A 453 -8.76 45.87 5.22
C ASP A 453 -10.17 45.56 5.72
N ILE A 454 -10.24 44.90 6.87
CA ILE A 454 -11.47 44.67 7.61
C ILE A 454 -11.38 45.57 8.83
N ASP A 455 -12.26 46.54 8.93
CA ASP A 455 -12.33 47.38 10.12
C ASP A 455 -12.77 46.56 11.35
N GLU A 456 -12.41 47.05 12.52
CA GLU A 456 -12.65 46.34 13.77
C GLU A 456 -14.17 46.13 14.01
N ASP A 457 -14.99 47.13 13.70
CA ASP A 457 -16.44 47.08 13.90
C ASP A 457 -17.09 45.99 13.03
N SER A 458 -16.61 45.81 11.80
CA SER A 458 -17.02 44.79 10.85
C SER A 458 -16.50 43.41 11.24
N ALA A 459 -15.28 43.32 11.78
CA ALA A 459 -14.71 42.06 12.25
C ALA A 459 -15.50 41.47 13.43
N PHE A 460 -15.97 42.34 14.32
CA PHE A 460 -16.75 42.00 15.51
C PHE A 460 -18.26 42.16 15.30
N ALA A 461 -18.72 42.34 14.05
CA ALA A 461 -20.13 42.50 13.73
C ALA A 461 -20.97 41.35 14.31
N GLY A 462 -22.00 41.70 15.10
CA GLY A 462 -22.85 40.72 15.80
C GLY A 462 -22.33 40.28 17.18
N MET A 463 -21.22 40.85 17.67
CA MET A 463 -20.76 40.69 19.04
C MET A 463 -21.03 41.96 19.84
N ASN A 464 -21.50 41.81 21.08
CA ASN A 464 -21.49 42.91 22.05
C ASN A 464 -20.11 43.00 22.74
N ASP A 465 -19.83 44.13 23.40
CA ASP A 465 -18.55 44.38 24.07
C ASP A 465 -18.17 43.28 25.06
N ARG A 466 -19.18 42.70 25.74
CA ARG A 466 -18.98 41.58 26.66
C ARG A 466 -18.49 40.33 25.94
N ALA A 467 -19.17 39.91 24.87
CA ALA A 467 -18.79 38.73 24.09
C ALA A 467 -17.43 38.91 23.39
N ARG A 468 -17.11 40.16 23.01
CA ARG A 468 -15.79 40.53 22.50
C ARG A 468 -14.72 40.35 23.59
N GLY A 469 -14.93 40.92 24.78
CA GLY A 469 -14.01 40.77 25.91
C GLY A 469 -13.83 39.31 26.36
N GLU A 470 -14.91 38.52 26.39
CA GLU A 470 -14.87 37.08 26.68
C GLU A 470 -14.02 36.32 25.65
N PHE A 471 -14.18 36.62 24.35
CA PHE A 471 -13.38 36.00 23.30
C PHE A 471 -11.90 36.40 23.37
N GLU A 472 -11.59 37.69 23.52
CA GLU A 472 -10.21 38.16 23.64
C GLU A 472 -9.52 37.52 24.86
N THR A 473 -10.22 37.46 26.00
CA THR A 473 -9.75 36.78 27.20
C THR A 473 -9.49 35.30 26.95
N PHE A 474 -10.38 34.63 26.23
CA PHE A 474 -10.23 33.22 25.87
C PHE A 474 -8.99 32.97 25.00
N VAL A 475 -8.78 33.77 23.94
CA VAL A 475 -7.60 33.66 23.09
C VAL A 475 -6.31 33.95 23.87
N GLU A 476 -6.33 34.93 24.78
CA GLU A 476 -5.20 35.18 25.68
C GLU A 476 -4.92 34.02 26.63
N GLN A 477 -5.95 33.40 27.21
CA GLN A 477 -5.79 32.23 28.08
C GLN A 477 -5.11 31.07 27.33
N ILE A 478 -5.58 30.76 26.12
CA ILE A 478 -4.97 29.72 25.27
C ILE A 478 -3.53 30.09 24.90
N SER A 479 -3.28 31.35 24.55
CA SER A 479 -1.93 31.82 24.21
C SER A 479 -0.97 31.72 25.41
N ARG A 480 -1.44 32.03 26.63
CA ARG A 480 -0.65 31.91 27.87
C ARG A 480 -0.40 30.47 28.26
N ALA A 481 -1.29 29.55 27.87
CA ALA A 481 -1.12 28.11 28.08
C ALA A 481 -0.01 27.49 27.21
N CYS A 482 0.47 28.21 26.19
CA CYS A 482 1.65 27.85 25.38
C CYS A 482 2.94 28.02 26.19
N ARG A 483 3.12 27.18 27.20
CA ARG A 483 4.33 27.01 28.00
C ARG A 483 4.53 25.51 28.24
N PRO A 484 5.78 25.01 28.30
CA PRO A 484 6.03 23.64 28.71
C PRO A 484 5.36 23.43 30.07
N PRO A 485 4.42 22.49 30.20
CA PRO A 485 3.80 22.21 31.48
C PRO A 485 4.82 21.55 32.39
N ASP A 486 4.76 21.83 33.69
CA ASP A 486 5.38 20.97 34.69
C ASP A 486 4.80 19.56 34.54
N ALA A 487 5.60 18.53 34.81
CA ALA A 487 5.25 17.13 34.56
C ALA A 487 3.92 16.68 35.22
N ASP A 488 3.44 17.43 36.20
CA ASP A 488 2.24 17.15 37.00
C ASP A 488 0.91 17.76 36.46
N ASP A 489 0.93 18.58 35.38
CA ASP A 489 -0.27 19.36 34.96
C ASP A 489 -1.09 18.77 33.76
N MET A 490 -1.07 17.44 33.59
CA MET A 490 -1.69 16.76 32.44
C MET A 490 -3.22 16.90 32.36
N ASN A 491 -3.91 16.91 33.50
CA ASN A 491 -5.36 17.06 33.55
C ASN A 491 -5.81 18.47 33.13
N SER A 492 -5.01 19.49 33.46
CA SER A 492 -5.20 20.87 33.05
C SER A 492 -4.98 21.05 31.54
N MET A 493 -3.95 20.40 30.98
CA MET A 493 -3.73 20.41 29.52
C MET A 493 -4.91 19.81 28.75
N CYS A 494 -5.36 18.62 29.15
CA CYS A 494 -6.51 17.95 28.54
C CYS A 494 -7.80 18.76 28.74
N GLY A 495 -7.95 19.41 29.89
CA GLY A 495 -9.06 20.31 30.19
C GLY A 495 -9.10 21.53 29.27
N THR A 496 -7.95 22.14 28.99
CA THR A 496 -7.83 23.28 28.07
C THR A 496 -8.16 22.85 26.64
N GLY A 497 -7.57 21.76 26.15
CA GLY A 497 -7.86 21.24 24.81
C GLY A 497 -9.34 20.88 24.62
N ARG A 498 -9.97 20.27 25.63
CA ARG A 498 -11.42 19.97 25.61
C ARG A 498 -12.26 21.25 25.61
N ARG A 499 -11.92 22.23 26.44
CA ARG A 499 -12.62 23.52 26.49
C ARG A 499 -12.58 24.21 25.12
N VAL A 500 -11.42 24.21 24.45
CA VAL A 500 -11.28 24.76 23.11
C VAL A 500 -12.13 24.02 22.09
N LEU A 501 -12.11 22.69 22.08
CA LEU A 501 -12.93 21.91 21.14
C LEU A 501 -14.44 22.07 21.34
N GLN A 502 -14.88 22.38 22.57
CA GLN A 502 -16.29 22.61 22.89
C GLN A 502 -16.75 24.05 22.62
N ASP A 503 -15.81 24.99 22.42
CA ASP A 503 -16.13 26.38 22.14
C ASP A 503 -16.65 26.54 20.71
N ARG A 504 -17.72 27.34 20.55
CA ARG A 504 -18.35 27.58 19.23
C ARG A 504 -17.43 28.38 18.30
N ARG A 505 -16.45 29.10 18.84
CA ARG A 505 -15.46 29.92 18.12
C ARG A 505 -14.08 29.29 18.13
N CYS A 506 -13.99 27.97 18.28
CA CYS A 506 -12.70 27.28 18.31
C CYS A 506 -11.86 27.56 17.05
N SER A 507 -12.47 27.55 15.86
CA SER A 507 -11.78 27.85 14.60
C SER A 507 -11.17 29.25 14.58
N ASP A 508 -11.89 30.25 15.10
CA ASP A 508 -11.42 31.64 15.15
C ASP A 508 -10.26 31.79 16.16
N ALA A 509 -10.39 31.16 17.33
CA ALA A 509 -9.36 31.17 18.36
C ALA A 509 -8.06 30.49 17.88
N ILE A 510 -8.19 29.37 17.15
CA ILE A 510 -7.06 28.66 16.55
C ILE A 510 -6.39 29.49 15.45
N ALA A 511 -7.16 30.13 14.58
CA ALA A 511 -6.61 31.05 13.57
C ALA A 511 -5.81 32.19 14.22
N CYS A 512 -6.33 32.77 15.31
CA CYS A 512 -5.61 33.79 16.09
C CYS A 512 -4.32 33.26 16.71
N LEU A 513 -4.35 32.05 17.28
CA LEU A 513 -3.17 31.41 17.87
C LEU A 513 -2.08 31.15 16.81
N ILE A 514 -2.47 30.64 15.64
CA ILE A 514 -1.56 30.43 14.49
C ILE A 514 -0.92 31.75 14.08
N ALA A 515 -1.70 32.82 13.91
CA ALA A 515 -1.19 34.12 13.51
C ALA A 515 -0.19 34.69 14.53
N ARG A 516 -0.50 34.61 15.82
CA ARG A 516 0.41 35.01 16.90
C ARG A 516 1.70 34.19 16.89
N ARG A 517 1.61 32.87 16.70
CA ARG A 517 2.79 31.99 16.65
C ARG A 517 3.68 32.29 15.44
N ILE A 518 3.09 32.50 14.27
CA ILE A 518 3.82 32.90 13.06
C ILE A 518 4.50 34.26 13.25
N SER A 519 3.81 35.24 13.83
CA SER A 519 4.39 36.56 14.15
C SER A 519 5.62 36.41 15.04
N TYR A 520 5.51 35.61 16.11
CA TYR A 520 6.63 35.28 17.00
C TYR A 520 7.79 34.59 16.28
N LEU A 521 7.52 33.63 15.39
CA LEU A 521 8.55 32.96 14.58
C LEU A 521 9.25 33.93 13.62
N CYS A 522 8.51 34.85 13.00
CA CYS A 522 9.06 35.87 12.12
C CYS A 522 9.96 36.84 12.88
N ASP A 523 9.53 37.30 14.06
CA ASP A 523 10.32 38.16 14.94
C ASP A 523 11.61 37.46 15.42
N SER A 524 11.48 36.24 15.95
CA SER A 524 12.61 35.49 16.51
C SER A 524 13.64 35.09 15.47
N ARG A 525 13.21 34.70 14.27
CA ARG A 525 14.12 34.34 13.17
C ARG A 525 14.53 35.52 12.30
N ARG A 526 13.93 36.70 12.49
CA ARG A 526 14.08 37.88 11.63
C ARG A 526 13.86 37.58 10.15
N LYS A 527 12.82 36.79 9.85
CA LYS A 527 12.48 36.38 8.49
C LYS A 527 11.00 36.68 8.19
N PRO A 528 10.65 36.97 6.92
CA PRO A 528 9.26 37.11 6.50
C PRO A 528 8.50 35.77 6.58
N VAL A 529 7.16 35.86 6.50
CA VAL A 529 6.25 34.71 6.62
C VAL A 529 6.51 33.66 5.53
N ASP A 530 6.87 34.10 4.32
CA ASP A 530 7.18 33.24 3.17
C ASP A 530 8.33 32.24 3.44
N SER A 531 9.26 32.57 4.34
CA SER A 531 10.39 31.73 4.69
C SER A 531 9.97 30.42 5.38
N LEU A 532 8.82 30.44 6.07
CA LEU A 532 8.22 29.28 6.72
C LEU A 532 7.56 28.31 5.73
N CYS A 533 7.33 28.74 4.49
CA CYS A 533 6.77 27.89 3.42
C CYS A 533 7.81 26.96 2.79
N THR A 534 9.07 27.01 3.22
CA THR A 534 10.14 26.22 2.61
C THR A 534 10.18 24.78 3.15
N PRO A 535 10.36 23.76 2.28
CA PRO A 535 10.46 22.37 2.73
C PRO A 535 11.58 22.12 3.74
N ALA A 536 12.71 22.84 3.64
CA ALA A 536 13.83 22.72 4.57
C ALA A 536 13.48 23.20 5.98
N THR A 537 12.82 24.35 6.09
CA THR A 537 12.35 24.89 7.39
C THR A 537 11.33 23.97 8.04
N SER A 538 10.40 23.44 7.24
CA SER A 538 9.42 22.47 7.74
C SER A 538 10.07 21.19 8.26
N ASP A 539 11.06 20.67 7.55
CA ASP A 539 11.77 19.47 8.00
C ASP A 539 12.49 19.75 9.32
N GLU A 540 13.23 20.85 9.43
CA GLU A 540 13.92 21.25 10.66
C GLU A 540 12.98 21.24 11.88
N PHE A 541 11.83 21.92 11.79
CA PHE A 541 10.89 22.00 12.92
C PHE A 541 10.29 20.64 13.30
N ILE A 542 9.91 19.83 12.32
CA ILE A 542 9.38 18.47 12.58
C ILE A 542 10.46 17.59 13.21
N THR A 543 11.69 17.71 12.71
CA THR A 543 12.81 16.91 13.18
C THR A 543 13.17 17.28 14.61
N ASN A 544 13.24 18.58 14.91
CA ASN A 544 13.45 19.08 16.27
C ASN A 544 12.32 18.64 17.19
N TYR A 545 11.05 18.75 16.78
CA TYR A 545 9.94 18.26 17.61
C TYR A 545 10.08 16.77 17.95
N ILE A 546 10.36 15.91 16.96
CA ILE A 546 10.44 14.46 17.18
C ILE A 546 11.70 14.05 17.97
N ARG A 547 12.82 14.76 17.75
CA ARG A 547 14.09 14.49 18.45
C ARG A 547 14.06 15.01 19.88
N ASP A 548 13.60 16.25 20.04
CA ASP A 548 13.56 16.97 21.31
C ASP A 548 12.30 16.61 22.11
N ASP A 549 11.40 15.76 21.56
CA ASP A 549 10.23 15.23 22.27
C ASP A 549 10.73 14.61 23.59
N PRO A 550 10.43 15.24 24.73
CA PRO A 550 11.02 14.86 25.98
C PRO A 550 10.57 13.44 26.32
N VAL A 551 11.54 12.51 26.24
CA VAL A 551 11.60 11.28 27.05
C VAL A 551 11.26 11.57 28.53
N SER A 552 11.35 12.84 28.96
CA SER A 552 10.95 13.40 30.26
C SER A 552 9.45 13.71 30.47
N ARG A 553 8.54 13.59 29.49
CA ARG A 553 7.08 13.49 29.78
C ARG A 553 6.69 12.05 30.09
N GLY A 554 7.45 11.40 30.96
CA GLY A 554 7.33 9.98 31.33
C GLY A 554 5.97 9.55 31.89
N HIS A 555 4.98 10.45 31.98
CA HIS A 555 3.66 10.24 32.55
C HIS A 555 2.52 10.73 31.63
N VAL A 556 2.68 10.75 30.29
CA VAL A 556 1.47 10.78 29.43
C VAL A 556 0.72 9.47 29.69
N PRO A 557 -0.39 9.52 30.44
CA PRO A 557 -0.93 8.36 31.13
C PRO A 557 -1.50 7.47 30.03
N GLU A 558 -0.86 6.35 29.79
CA GLU A 558 -1.42 5.26 29.02
C GLU A 558 -2.08 5.72 27.71
N ARG A 559 -1.27 5.63 26.64
CA ARG A 559 -1.71 5.28 25.28
C ARG A 559 -2.02 6.55 24.44
N TRP A 560 -1.08 6.88 23.56
CA TRP A 560 -1.23 7.71 22.35
C TRP A 560 -2.26 7.07 21.39
N VAL A 561 -3.50 6.90 21.87
CA VAL A 561 -4.57 6.04 21.32
C VAL A 561 -5.17 6.56 20.04
N GLY A 562 -4.96 7.84 19.74
CA GLY A 562 -5.64 8.51 18.63
C GLY A 562 -5.09 8.10 17.28
N LEU A 563 -3.78 8.23 17.06
CA LEU A 563 -3.21 8.05 15.73
C LEU A 563 -2.91 6.58 15.45
N LYS A 564 -3.77 5.95 14.67
CA LYS A 564 -3.65 4.54 14.28
C LYS A 564 -3.76 4.42 12.77
N LEU A 565 -2.99 3.52 12.20
CA LEU A 565 -3.13 3.15 10.78
C LEU A 565 -4.49 2.50 10.56
N ALA A 566 -5.10 2.75 9.39
CA ALA A 566 -6.35 2.08 9.05
C ALA A 566 -6.14 0.56 8.94
N ASP A 567 -7.18 -0.22 9.23
CA ASP A 567 -7.09 -1.67 9.27
C ASP A 567 -6.79 -2.29 7.90
N ARG A 568 -7.16 -1.57 6.84
CA ARG A 568 -7.01 -1.99 5.45
C ARG A 568 -6.27 -0.92 4.65
N GLN A 569 -5.29 -1.34 3.88
CA GLN A 569 -4.40 -0.44 3.14
C GLN A 569 -4.16 -0.95 1.73
N GLU A 570 -3.89 -0.01 0.81
CA GLU A 570 -3.43 -0.34 -0.54
C GLU A 570 -1.90 -0.34 -0.56
N LEU A 571 -1.30 -1.48 -0.90
CA LEU A 571 0.15 -1.67 -0.83
C LEU A 571 0.73 -2.22 -2.13
N ALA A 572 1.90 -1.71 -2.49
CA ALA A 572 2.71 -2.22 -3.59
C ALA A 572 3.35 -3.56 -3.23
N ILE A 573 3.36 -4.48 -4.18
CA ILE A 573 3.82 -5.85 -3.97
C ILE A 573 5.36 -5.98 -4.06
N ALA A 574 6.05 -4.94 -4.52
CA ALA A 574 7.33 -5.07 -5.22
C ALA A 574 8.48 -5.78 -4.48
N SER A 575 8.64 -5.62 -3.16
CA SER A 575 9.80 -6.13 -2.41
C SER A 575 9.51 -7.31 -1.48
N ASP A 576 8.26 -7.75 -1.39
CA ASP A 576 7.77 -8.78 -0.46
C ASP A 576 7.26 -10.02 -1.20
N VAL A 577 7.96 -10.41 -2.27
CA VAL A 577 7.57 -11.48 -3.17
C VAL A 577 8.60 -12.59 -3.21
N ASP A 578 8.13 -13.81 -3.07
CA ASP A 578 8.83 -15.00 -3.53
C ASP A 578 8.18 -15.48 -4.84
N THR A 579 9.00 -15.69 -5.88
CA THR A 579 8.52 -16.11 -7.20
C THR A 579 8.69 -17.62 -7.36
N VAL A 580 7.62 -18.31 -7.76
CA VAL A 580 7.65 -19.75 -8.08
C VAL A 580 7.00 -19.98 -9.44
N VAL A 581 7.66 -20.79 -10.28
CA VAL A 581 7.14 -21.18 -11.60
C VAL A 581 6.55 -22.58 -11.50
N TYR A 582 5.27 -22.71 -11.84
CA TYR A 582 4.58 -23.98 -11.90
C TYR A 582 4.36 -24.40 -13.36
N LYS A 583 4.54 -25.70 -13.63
CA LYS A 583 4.22 -26.34 -14.91
C LYS A 583 3.04 -27.30 -14.71
N PHE A 584 1.91 -27.00 -15.33
CA PHE A 584 0.71 -27.84 -15.26
C PHE A 584 0.50 -28.57 -16.59
N PRO A 585 0.12 -29.86 -16.59
CA PRO A 585 -0.36 -30.51 -17.81
C PRO A 585 -1.64 -29.79 -18.25
N GLY A 586 -1.64 -29.26 -19.46
CA GLY A 586 -2.76 -28.55 -20.04
C GLY A 586 -3.95 -29.49 -20.21
N LEU A 587 -5.12 -29.05 -19.75
CA LEU A 587 -6.35 -29.74 -20.10
C LEU A 587 -6.59 -29.58 -21.60
N VAL A 588 -6.61 -30.70 -22.30
CA VAL A 588 -7.33 -30.80 -23.58
C VAL A 588 -8.81 -30.74 -23.21
N CYS A 589 -9.40 -29.55 -23.23
CA CYS A 589 -10.84 -29.50 -23.44
C CYS A 589 -11.10 -30.12 -24.81
N PRO A 590 -12.07 -31.02 -24.96
CA PRO A 590 -12.49 -31.45 -26.29
C PRO A 590 -12.78 -30.19 -27.13
N PRO A 591 -12.39 -30.17 -28.41
CA PRO A 591 -12.67 -29.03 -29.26
C PRO A 591 -14.16 -28.71 -29.14
N VAL A 592 -14.48 -27.44 -28.87
CA VAL A 592 -15.83 -26.95 -29.08
C VAL A 592 -16.17 -27.36 -30.51
N PRO A 593 -17.25 -28.15 -30.73
CA PRO A 593 -17.58 -28.57 -32.08
C PRO A 593 -17.64 -27.32 -32.95
N GLU A 594 -16.90 -27.35 -34.06
CA GLU A 594 -16.97 -26.31 -35.07
C GLU A 594 -18.43 -26.12 -35.42
N ALA A 595 -19.00 -24.99 -34.99
CA ALA A 595 -20.32 -24.56 -35.41
C ALA A 595 -20.22 -24.15 -36.88
N GLY A 596 -20.10 -25.14 -37.75
CA GLY A 596 -20.37 -25.01 -39.17
C GLY A 596 -21.86 -24.85 -39.38
N THR A 597 -22.36 -23.63 -39.19
CA THR A 597 -23.52 -23.11 -39.92
C THR A 597 -23.34 -21.60 -40.03
N SER A 598 -22.98 -21.17 -41.24
CA SER A 598 -23.18 -19.81 -41.69
C SER A 598 -24.64 -19.43 -41.46
N LEU A 599 -24.86 -18.26 -40.87
CA LEU A 599 -25.90 -17.34 -41.31
C LEU A 599 -25.38 -15.94 -40.98
N ASP A 600 -24.86 -15.30 -42.02
CA ASP A 600 -24.89 -13.85 -42.11
C ASP A 600 -26.33 -13.38 -41.89
N SER A 601 -26.53 -12.57 -40.85
CA SER A 601 -27.51 -11.49 -40.90
C SER A 601 -27.08 -10.39 -39.95
N SER A 602 -26.58 -9.31 -40.55
CA SER A 602 -26.68 -7.95 -40.01
C SER A 602 -28.12 -7.66 -39.60
N GLU A 603 -28.27 -6.81 -38.56
CA GLU A 603 -29.52 -6.36 -37.93
C GLU A 603 -30.06 -7.25 -36.79
N VAL A 604 -29.61 -6.96 -35.56
CA VAL A 604 -30.50 -6.42 -34.50
C VAL A 604 -29.66 -5.55 -33.56
N THR A 605 -29.67 -4.25 -33.81
CA THR A 605 -29.50 -3.19 -32.80
C THR A 605 -30.71 -3.14 -31.87
N ALA A 606 -30.49 -2.67 -30.64
CA ALA A 606 -31.43 -2.49 -29.53
C ALA A 606 -31.73 -3.82 -28.78
N VAL A 607 -31.51 -3.94 -27.47
CA VAL A 607 -32.22 -3.20 -26.42
C VAL A 607 -31.43 -3.18 -25.10
N SER A 608 -31.44 -2.01 -24.46
CA SER A 608 -31.24 -1.71 -23.03
C SER A 608 -29.84 -1.80 -22.41
N ALA A 609 -29.13 -0.68 -22.54
CA ALA A 609 -28.66 0.00 -21.34
C ALA A 609 -29.85 0.68 -20.63
N GLU A 610 -30.00 0.45 -19.33
CA GLU A 610 -30.66 1.32 -18.33
C GLU A 610 -30.31 0.74 -16.94
N SER A 611 -30.08 1.48 -15.87
CA SER A 611 -29.85 2.91 -15.67
C SER A 611 -29.32 3.10 -14.25
N ARG A 612 -28.48 4.11 -14.09
CA ARG A 612 -28.08 4.74 -12.83
C ARG A 612 -29.33 5.26 -12.10
N ALA A 613 -29.48 4.93 -10.82
CA ALA A 613 -30.31 5.73 -9.93
C ALA A 613 -29.48 6.88 -9.35
N THR A 614 -29.59 8.04 -9.98
CA THR A 614 -29.21 9.34 -9.42
C THR A 614 -30.48 9.98 -8.87
N ARG A 615 -30.49 10.35 -7.59
CA ARG A 615 -31.54 11.16 -6.97
C ARG A 615 -31.49 12.60 -7.55
N PRO A 616 -32.62 13.24 -7.90
CA PRO A 616 -32.63 14.63 -8.31
C PRO A 616 -32.64 15.59 -7.11
N ALA A 617 -31.96 16.72 -7.29
CA ALA A 617 -32.05 17.91 -6.45
C ALA A 617 -33.40 18.61 -6.63
N ALA A 618 -33.94 19.16 -5.55
CA ALA A 618 -35.12 20.01 -5.55
C ALA A 618 -34.71 21.49 -5.54
N THR A 619 -35.21 22.23 -6.52
CA THR A 619 -35.45 23.69 -6.57
C THR A 619 -36.17 23.87 -7.91
N GLY A 620 -37.42 24.28 -7.99
CA GLY A 620 -38.05 25.48 -7.41
C GLY A 620 -38.60 26.24 -8.62
N ALA A 621 -39.91 26.16 -8.86
CA ALA A 621 -40.58 26.87 -9.94
C ALA A 621 -41.39 28.03 -9.36
N ALA A 622 -41.17 29.23 -9.90
CA ALA A 622 -42.03 30.40 -9.75
C ALA A 622 -42.78 30.65 -11.07
N GLY A 623 -44.04 31.11 -10.97
CA GLY A 623 -44.94 31.54 -12.05
C GLY A 623 -46.05 30.52 -12.27
N VAL A 624 -47.23 30.62 -11.67
CA VAL A 624 -48.23 31.71 -11.67
C VAL A 624 -48.88 31.86 -10.31
#